data_AF-A0A6V8NIF1-F1
#
_entry.id   AF-A0A6V8NIF1-F1
#
_cell.length_a   1.000
_cell.length_b   1.000
_cell.length_c   1.000
_cell.angle_alpha   90.00
_cell.angle_beta   90.00
_cell.angle_gamma   90.00
#
_symmetry.space_group_name_H-M   'P 1'
#
loop_
_entity.id
_entity.type
_entity.pdbx_description
1 polymer ?
#
loop_
_entity_poly.entity_id
_entity_poly.type
_entity_poly.pdbx_seq_one_letter_code
_entity_poly.pdbx_strand_id
1 'polypeptide(L)' 'DPTMGARPLRRAIQRRIEDPLSEEILAGNIKDGQKITTELREDRVLFTAVDENKVRAKVKSAPR' A
#
# COMPACT_ATOMS: atom_id res chain seq x y z
N ASP A 1 -12.78 15.28 18.87
CA ASP A 1 -13.67 14.67 19.86
C ASP A 1 -13.33 13.18 20.00
N PRO A 2 -12.89 12.71 21.19
CA PRO A 2 -12.51 11.32 21.45
C PRO A 2 -13.66 10.30 21.32
N THR A 3 -14.90 10.76 21.18
CA THR A 3 -16.11 9.91 21.11
C THR A 3 -16.26 9.08 19.83
N MET A 4 -15.42 9.25 18.82
CA MET A 4 -15.57 8.58 17.52
C MET A 4 -14.88 7.20 17.42
N GLY A 5 -14.27 6.68 18.49
CA GLY A 5 -13.57 5.38 18.48
C GLY A 5 -12.53 5.29 17.36
N ALA A 6 -12.27 4.09 16.82
CA ALA A 6 -11.34 3.89 15.69
C ALA A 6 -11.90 4.29 14.32
N ARG A 7 -13.14 4.81 14.24
CA ARG A 7 -13.78 5.21 12.98
C ARG A 7 -12.99 6.27 12.19
N PRO A 8 -12.35 7.28 12.82
CA PRO A 8 -11.49 8.22 12.11
C PRO A 8 -10.31 7.52 11.44
N LEU A 9 -9.68 6.55 12.13
CA LEU A 9 -8.55 5.79 11.58
C LEU A 9 -8.99 4.95 10.37
N ARG A 10 -10.10 4.22 10.49
CA ARG A 10 -10.64 3.44 9.37
C ARG A 10 -10.94 4.32 8.15
N ARG A 11 -11.56 5.48 8.35
CA ARG A 11 -11.83 6.43 7.26
C ARG A 11 -10.55 6.99 6.63
N ALA A 12 -9.52 7.23 7.44
CA ALA A 12 -8.23 7.69 6.92
C ALA A 12 -7.55 6.62 6.07
N ILE A 13 -7.56 5.36 6.50
CA ILE A 13 -7.05 4.23 5.71
C ILE A 13 -7.83 4.09 4.41
N GLN A 14 -9.16 4.11 4.49
CA GLN A 14 -10.01 4.00 3.30
C GLN A 14 -9.68 5.10 2.27
N ARG A 15 -9.71 6.37 2.70
CA ARG A 15 -9.49 7.52 1.80
C ARG A 15 -8.06 7.65 1.27
N ARG A 16 -7.06 7.31 2.08
CA ARG A 16 -5.66 7.53 1.72
C ARG A 16 -4.99 6.30 1.10
N ILE A 17 -5.57 5.12 1.27
CA ILE A 17 -4.97 3.85 0.84
C ILE A 17 -5.93 3.07 -0.03
N GLU A 18 -7.14 2.75 0.44
CA GLU A 18 -8.07 1.88 -0.31
C GLU A 18 -8.61 2.56 -1.58
N ASP A 19 -9.01 3.83 -1.51
CA ASP A 19 -9.56 4.54 -2.66
C ASP A 19 -8.49 4.71 -3.78
N PRO A 20 -7.26 5.20 -3.50
CA PRO A 20 -6.21 5.29 -4.53
C PRO A 20 -5.74 3.94 -5.05
N LEU A 21 -5.68 2.90 -4.19
CA LEU A 21 -5.35 1.55 -4.63
C LEU A 21 -6.39 1.03 -5.62
N SER A 22 -7.67 1.31 -5.37
CA SER A 22 -8.76 0.91 -6.26
C SER A 22 -8.62 1.57 -7.64
N GLU A 23 -8.23 2.85 -7.68
CA GLU A 23 -7.94 3.56 -8.93
C GLU A 23 -6.79 2.90 -9.71
N GLU A 24 -5.70 2.52 -9.03
CA GLU A 24 -4.55 1.83 -9.65
C GLU A 24 -4.92 0.45 -10.21
N ILE A 25 -5.81 -0.29 -9.53
CA ILE A 25 -6.34 -1.57 -10.00
C ILE A 25 -7.21 -1.35 -11.24
N LEU A 26 -8.12 -0.37 -11.21
CA LEU A 26 -8.99 -0.04 -12.34
C LEU A 26 -8.21 0.48 -13.55
N ALA A 27 -7.10 1.18 -13.33
CA ALA A 27 -6.17 1.61 -14.37
C ALA A 27 -5.37 0.44 -14.98
N GLY A 28 -5.38 -0.74 -14.34
CA GLY A 28 -4.64 -1.92 -14.78
C GLY A 28 -3.16 -1.93 -14.39
N ASN A 29 -2.72 -0.97 -13.58
CA ASN A 29 -1.35 -0.89 -13.08
C ASN A 29 -1.05 -1.97 -12.03
N ILE A 30 -2.08 -2.39 -11.29
CA ILE A 30 -2.02 -3.47 -10.31
C ILE A 30 -3.05 -4.53 -10.71
N LYS A 31 -2.61 -5.80 -10.71
CA LYS A 31 -3.46 -6.95 -11.04
C LYS A 31 -3.80 -7.76 -9.79
N ASP A 32 -4.93 -8.45 -9.86
CA ASP A 32 -5.34 -9.40 -8.82
C ASP A 32 -4.24 -10.42 -8.50
N GLY A 33 -4.03 -10.66 -7.21
CA GLY A 33 -3.01 -11.58 -6.71
C GLY A 33 -1.57 -11.02 -6.74
N GLN A 34 -1.34 -9.82 -7.26
CA GLN A 34 -0.02 -9.20 -7.16
C GLN A 34 0.28 -8.73 -5.74
N LYS A 35 1.51 -8.97 -5.31
CA LYS A 35 2.05 -8.36 -4.11
C LYS A 35 2.47 -6.93 -4.43
N ILE A 36 2.12 -6.00 -3.56
CA ILE A 36 2.45 -4.58 -3.72
C ILE A 36 3.18 -4.05 -2.50
N THR A 37 4.03 -3.06 -2.69
CA THR A 37 4.62 -2.26 -1.63
C THR A 37 4.13 -0.83 -1.76
N THR A 38 3.86 -0.21 -0.61
CA THR A 38 3.44 1.18 -0.53
C THR A 38 4.47 2.04 0.18
N GLU A 39 4.71 3.23 -0.35
CA GLU A 39 5.57 4.24 0.26
C GLU A 39 4.80 5.55 0.42
N LEU A 40 5.08 6.29 1.51
CA LEU A 40 4.58 7.65 1.69
C LEU A 40 5.66 8.64 1.22
N ARG A 41 5.34 9.46 0.22
CA ARG A 41 6.19 10.54 -0.28
C ARG A 41 5.36 11.81 -0.39
N GLU A 42 5.78 12.88 0.28
CA GLU A 42 5.13 14.21 0.16
C GLU A 42 3.60 14.13 0.32
N ASP A 43 3.14 13.43 1.37
CA ASP A 43 1.73 13.16 1.67
C ASP A 43 0.93 12.37 0.63
N ARG A 44 1.60 11.78 -0.37
CA ARG A 44 1.01 10.86 -1.35
C ARG A 44 1.46 9.43 -1.09
N VAL A 45 0.53 8.51 -1.22
CA VAL A 45 0.82 7.07 -1.18
C VAL A 45 1.16 6.61 -2.59
N LEU A 46 2.36 6.08 -2.76
CA LEU A 46 2.82 5.48 -4.01
C LEU A 46 2.69 3.97 -3.91
N PHE A 47 2.12 3.35 -4.93
CA PHE A 47 1.98 1.90 -5.04
C PHE A 47 2.99 1.36 -6.05
N THR A 48 3.65 0.26 -5.71
CA THR A 48 4.57 -0.42 -6.63
C THR A 48 4.32 -1.91 -6.57
N ALA A 49 4.00 -2.52 -7.72
CA ALA A 49 3.89 -3.96 -7.85
C ALA A 49 5.27 -4.60 -7.65
N VAL A 50 5.33 -5.61 -6.79
CA VAL A 50 6.55 -6.34 -6.49
C VAL A 50 6.41 -7.75 -7.01
N ASP A 51 7.25 -8.10 -7.99
CA ASP A 51 7.45 -9.49 -8.37
C ASP A 51 8.08 -10.25 -7.20
N GLU A 52 7.39 -11.30 -6.72
CA GLU A 52 7.85 -12.13 -5.61
C GLU A 52 9.25 -12.74 -5.84
N ASN A 53 9.65 -12.90 -7.12
CA ASN A 53 10.98 -13.35 -7.49
C ASN A 53 12.11 -12.36 -7.10
N LYS A 54 11.82 -11.07 -6.93
CA LYS A 54 12.82 -10.05 -6.52
C LYS A 54 12.87 -9.82 -5.00
N VAL A 55 11.76 -9.99 -4.29
CA VAL A 55 11.69 -9.70 -2.84
C VAL A 55 12.52 -10.68 -2.01
N ARG A 56 12.52 -11.97 -2.38
CA ARG A 56 13.35 -13.00 -1.74
C ARG A 56 14.86 -12.75 -1.86
N ALA A 57 15.30 -12.00 -2.87
CA ALA A 57 16.72 -11.68 -3.06
C ALA A 57 17.22 -10.57 -2.10
N LYS A 58 16.37 -9.60 -1.73
CA LYS A 58 16.75 -8.47 -0.85
C LYS A 58 16.70 -8.79 0.65
N VAL A 59 15.83 -9.70 1.10
CA VAL A 59 15.73 -10.04 2.54
C VAL A 59 16.92 -10.90 3.01
N LYS A 60 17.62 -11.58 2.10
CA LYS A 60 18.80 -12.39 2.44
C LYS A 60 20.10 -11.60 2.64
N SER A 61 20.12 -10.28 2.39
CA SER A 61 21.35 -9.48 2.43
C SER A 61 21.42 -8.41 3.52
N ALA A 62 20.43 -8.32 4.43
CA ALA A 62 20.54 -7.45 5.60
C ALA A 62 21.22 -8.23 6.76
N PRO A 63 22.46 -7.88 7.16
CA PRO A 63 23.06 -8.45 8.37
C PRO A 63 22.31 -7.96 9.61
N ARG A 64 22.31 -8.79 10.65
CA ARG A 64 21.73 -8.53 11.98
C ARG A 64 22.23 -7.24 12.60
#